data_AF-A0A7M4EJU1-F1
#
_entry.id   AF-A0A7M4EJU1-F1
#
_cell.length_a   1.000
_cell.length_b   1.000
_cell.length_c   1.000
_cell.angle_alpha   90.00
_cell.angle_beta   90.00
_cell.angle_gamma   90.00
#
_symmetry.space_group_name_H-M   'P 1'
#
loop_
_entity.id
_entity.type
_entity.pdbx_description
1 polymer ?
#
loop_
_entity_poly.entity_id
_entity_poly.type
_entity_poly.pdbx_seq_one_letter_code
_entity_poly.pdbx_strand_id
1 'polypeptide(L)'
;MTYQTYLFIFLSVHLSCLGCLESTIIPFQVQSDIDKLKIDFNSSNSDVADGGPIFTEKLKSWTEVNERRILFSHIISLYLKMFESIDTSKAHIRNVHEYLLAKKSNLANDYKKINDIMELAKLPTSDLKIQRKAINELSPLLQKLDSPTGRSERRRRQNPRGCKC
;
A
#
# COMPACT_ATOMS: atom_id res chain seq x y z
N MET A 1 1.92 46.54 -13.09
CA MET A 1 1.40 45.39 -13.86
C MET A 1 2.40 44.24 -14.02
N THR A 2 3.72 44.44 -13.90
CA THR A 2 4.73 43.37 -14.07
C THR A 2 4.98 42.55 -12.79
N TYR A 3 4.92 43.16 -11.60
CA TYR A 3 5.14 42.44 -10.33
C TYR A 3 4.08 41.36 -10.06
N GLN A 4 2.83 41.64 -10.43
CA GLN A 4 1.71 40.71 -10.30
C GLN A 4 1.88 39.48 -11.20
N THR A 5 2.38 39.66 -12.43
CA THR A 5 2.63 38.53 -13.33
C THR A 5 3.79 37.66 -12.85
N TYR A 6 4.85 38.25 -12.26
CA TYR A 6 5.93 37.47 -11.64
C TYR A 6 5.43 36.65 -10.44
N LEU A 7 4.57 37.22 -9.59
CA LEU A 7 4.00 36.51 -8.44
C LEU A 7 3.13 35.31 -8.90
N PHE A 8 2.31 35.50 -9.92
CA PHE A 8 1.47 34.43 -10.48
C PHE A 8 2.30 33.33 -11.14
N ILE A 9 3.41 33.67 -11.82
CA ILE A 9 4.33 32.68 -12.40
C ILE A 9 5.08 31.92 -11.30
N PHE A 10 5.50 32.61 -10.22
CA PHE A 10 6.19 31.97 -9.10
C PHE A 10 5.25 31.00 -8.33
N LEU A 11 3.99 31.40 -8.14
CA LEU A 11 2.94 30.56 -7.56
C LEU A 11 2.58 29.38 -8.46
N SER A 12 2.51 29.57 -9.79
CA SER A 12 2.19 28.47 -10.71
C SER A 12 3.34 27.46 -10.83
N VAL A 13 4.60 27.89 -10.78
CA VAL A 13 5.78 27.01 -10.73
C VAL A 13 5.84 26.22 -9.41
N HIS A 14 5.48 26.84 -8.28
CA HIS A 14 5.34 26.11 -7.00
C HIS A 14 4.19 25.10 -7.05
N LEU A 15 3.05 25.46 -7.63
CA LEU A 15 1.87 24.60 -7.72
C LEU A 15 2.04 23.43 -8.72
N SER A 16 2.86 23.62 -9.77
CA SER A 16 3.19 22.57 -10.74
C SER A 16 4.37 21.68 -10.32
N CYS A 17 5.26 22.13 -9.42
CA CYS A 17 6.21 21.25 -8.73
C CYS A 17 5.53 20.32 -7.70
N LEU A 18 4.42 20.76 -7.10
CA LEU A 18 3.62 19.96 -6.16
C LEU A 18 2.88 18.78 -6.84
N GLY A 19 2.69 18.82 -8.15
CA GLY A 19 1.97 17.79 -8.92
C GLY A 19 2.83 16.61 -9.40
N CYS A 20 4.15 16.68 -9.25
CA CYS A 20 5.09 15.73 -9.86
C CYS A 20 6.17 15.29 -8.87
N LEU A 21 5.81 14.80 -7.69
CA LEU A 21 6.58 13.85 -6.87
C LEU A 21 5.87 13.76 -5.52
N GLU A 22 5.16 12.66 -5.29
CA GLU A 22 4.80 12.25 -3.94
C GLU A 22 6.07 11.71 -3.23
N SER A 23 7.18 12.45 -3.28
CA SER A 23 8.31 12.26 -2.38
C SER A 23 7.87 12.84 -1.04
N THR A 24 7.21 12.02 -0.22
CA THR A 24 6.92 12.44 1.14
C THR A 24 8.26 12.61 1.85
N ILE A 25 8.71 13.85 2.00
CA ILE A 25 9.94 14.18 2.70
C ILE A 25 9.79 13.62 4.12
N ILE A 26 10.66 12.69 4.49
CA ILE A 26 10.72 12.20 5.87
C ILE A 26 11.12 13.40 6.74
N PRO A 27 10.36 13.74 7.79
CA PRO A 27 10.72 14.83 8.67
C PRO A 27 12.14 14.65 9.22
N PHE A 28 12.94 15.71 9.26
CA PHE A 28 14.34 15.65 9.69
C PHE A 28 14.54 14.94 11.03
N GLN A 29 13.64 15.17 11.99
CA GLN A 29 13.68 14.51 13.30
C GLN A 29 13.52 12.99 13.19
N VAL A 30 12.59 12.51 12.35
CA VAL A 30 12.39 11.08 12.10
C VAL A 30 13.62 10.49 11.41
N GLN A 31 14.24 11.22 10.48
CA GLN A 31 15.47 10.79 9.83
C GLN A 31 16.61 10.64 10.85
N SER A 32 16.79 11.62 11.74
CA SER A 32 17.79 11.56 12.82
C SER A 32 17.56 10.37 13.76
N ASP A 33 16.29 10.07 14.07
CA ASP A 33 15.93 8.95 14.93
C ASP A 33 16.12 7.59 14.22
N ILE A 34 15.91 7.52 12.91
CA ILE A 34 16.27 6.36 12.08
C ILE A 34 17.78 6.13 12.11
N ASP A 35 18.60 7.18 12.04
CA ASP A 35 20.06 7.02 12.06
C ASP A 35 20.56 6.50 13.42
N LYS A 36 19.96 6.91 14.53
CA LYS A 36 20.20 6.29 15.86
C LYS A 36 19.77 4.83 15.89
N LEU A 37 18.63 4.51 15.27
CA LEU A 37 18.13 3.13 15.19
C LEU A 37 19.11 2.24 14.40
N LYS A 38 19.67 2.74 13.30
CA LYS A 38 20.71 2.02 12.53
C LYS A 38 21.92 1.67 13.40
N ILE A 39 22.34 2.60 14.26
CA ILE A 39 23.45 2.38 15.20
C ILE A 39 23.08 1.30 16.23
N ASP A 40 21.90 1.41 16.85
CA ASP A 40 21.40 0.42 17.83
C ASP A 40 21.33 -1.00 17.26
N PHE A 41 20.94 -1.13 15.98
CA PHE A 41 20.84 -2.39 15.26
C PHE A 41 22.13 -2.85 14.59
N ASN A 42 23.23 -2.07 14.73
CA ASN A 42 24.49 -2.32 14.03
C ASN A 42 24.30 -2.54 12.52
N SER A 43 23.39 -1.78 11.88
CA SER A 43 22.96 -2.03 10.50
C SER A 43 24.01 -1.71 9.43
N SER A 44 25.17 -1.21 9.83
CA SER A 44 26.32 -0.93 8.96
C SER A 44 27.35 -2.06 8.97
N ASN A 45 27.10 -3.14 9.70
CA ASN A 45 27.95 -4.32 9.70
C ASN A 45 27.97 -4.99 8.32
N SER A 46 29.08 -5.62 7.95
CA SER A 46 29.29 -6.14 6.59
C SER A 46 28.35 -7.28 6.22
N ASP A 47 27.93 -8.07 7.20
CA ASP A 47 26.98 -9.18 7.05
C ASP A 47 25.57 -8.72 6.65
N VAL A 48 25.22 -7.46 6.91
CA VAL A 48 23.90 -6.90 6.56
C VAL A 48 23.68 -6.83 5.04
N ALA A 49 24.76 -6.77 4.25
CA ALA A 49 24.67 -6.77 2.79
C ALA A 49 24.50 -8.18 2.19
N ASP A 50 24.74 -9.24 2.98
CA ASP A 50 24.66 -10.61 2.51
C ASP A 50 23.22 -10.97 2.10
N GLY A 51 23.06 -11.62 0.94
CA GLY A 51 21.74 -11.96 0.40
C GLY A 51 20.98 -10.80 -0.24
N GLY A 52 21.54 -9.59 -0.26
CA GLY A 52 20.95 -8.43 -0.92
C GLY A 52 19.79 -7.80 -0.13
N PRO A 53 19.15 -6.75 -0.69
CA PRO A 53 18.16 -5.99 0.07
C PRO A 53 16.82 -6.73 0.19
N ILE A 54 16.24 -6.70 1.39
CA ILE A 54 15.01 -7.43 1.73
C ILE A 54 13.78 -6.88 0.98
N PHE A 55 13.58 -5.56 0.99
CA PHE A 55 12.36 -4.92 0.49
C PHE A 55 12.55 -4.18 -0.83
N THR A 56 13.65 -3.45 -1.00
CA THR A 56 13.81 -2.51 -2.11
C THR A 56 13.91 -3.20 -3.46
N GLU A 57 14.54 -4.39 -3.54
CA GLU A 57 14.57 -5.17 -4.79
C GLU A 57 13.17 -5.59 -5.21
N LYS A 58 12.39 -6.11 -4.25
CA LYS A 58 11.01 -6.55 -4.50
C LYS A 58 10.12 -5.41 -4.97
N LEU A 59 10.39 -4.17 -4.55
CA LEU A 59 9.61 -3.00 -4.95
C LEU A 59 9.88 -2.55 -6.39
N LYS A 60 11.00 -2.95 -7.03
CA LYS A 60 11.35 -2.53 -8.39
C LYS A 60 10.35 -3.02 -9.44
N SER A 61 9.78 -4.20 -9.25
CA SER A 61 8.82 -4.81 -10.19
C SER A 61 7.42 -4.21 -10.10
N TRP A 62 7.11 -3.43 -9.05
CA TRP A 62 5.80 -2.83 -8.83
C TRP A 62 5.85 -1.38 -9.28
N THR A 63 5.43 -1.10 -10.50
CA THR A 63 5.53 0.24 -11.12
C THR A 63 4.26 1.07 -10.89
N GLU A 64 3.11 0.43 -10.74
CA GLU A 64 1.82 1.08 -10.47
C GLU A 64 1.79 1.69 -9.05
N VAL A 65 1.31 2.93 -8.92
CA VAL A 65 1.26 3.65 -7.64
C VAL A 65 0.38 2.91 -6.63
N ASN A 66 -0.79 2.45 -7.06
CA ASN A 66 -1.74 1.76 -6.20
C ASN A 66 -1.21 0.42 -5.70
N GLU A 67 -0.53 -0.33 -6.56
CA GLU A 67 0.05 -1.61 -6.16
C GLU A 67 1.22 -1.42 -5.19
N ARG A 68 2.07 -0.43 -5.45
CA ARG A 68 3.14 -0.04 -4.51
C ARG A 68 2.59 0.31 -3.14
N ARG A 69 1.49 1.06 -3.06
CA ARG A 69 0.84 1.42 -1.78
C ARG A 69 0.39 0.18 -1.01
N ILE A 70 -0.17 -0.82 -1.69
CA ILE A 70 -0.54 -2.11 -1.08
C ILE A 70 0.69 -2.79 -0.47
N LEU A 71 1.79 -2.89 -1.22
CA LEU A 71 3.00 -3.51 -0.70
C LEU A 71 3.63 -2.72 0.46
N PHE A 72 3.67 -1.39 0.37
CA PHE A 72 4.16 -0.53 1.47
C PHE A 72 3.35 -0.70 2.74
N SER A 73 2.02 -0.84 2.63
CA SER A 73 1.16 -1.07 3.81
C SER A 73 1.54 -2.35 4.57
N HIS A 74 1.94 -3.40 3.83
CA HIS A 74 2.41 -4.64 4.40
C HIS A 74 3.79 -4.48 5.04
N ILE A 75 4.74 -3.84 4.34
CA ILE A 75 6.10 -3.60 4.84
C ILE A 75 6.07 -2.79 6.15
N ILE A 76 5.28 -1.72 6.21
CA ILE A 76 5.11 -0.93 7.45
C ILE A 76 4.60 -1.81 8.59
N SER A 77 3.70 -2.75 8.30
CA SER A 77 3.18 -3.68 9.30
C SER A 77 4.24 -4.65 9.82
N LEU A 78 5.17 -5.09 8.97
CA LEU A 78 6.32 -5.90 9.38
C LEU A 78 7.26 -5.12 10.30
N TYR A 79 7.55 -3.86 9.98
CA TYR A 79 8.36 -3.00 10.85
C TYR A 79 7.69 -2.76 12.21
N LEU A 80 6.39 -2.46 12.23
CA LEU A 80 5.64 -2.30 13.49
C LEU A 80 5.67 -3.57 14.32
N LYS A 81 5.50 -4.74 13.70
CA LYS A 81 5.63 -6.03 14.39
C LYS A 81 7.03 -6.26 14.94
N MET A 82 8.08 -5.90 14.19
CA MET A 82 9.45 -5.96 14.69
C MET A 82 9.63 -5.08 15.94
N PHE A 83 9.00 -3.91 15.96
CA PHE A 83 9.07 -2.96 17.07
C PHE A 83 8.32 -3.41 18.33
N GLU A 84 7.38 -4.36 18.25
CA GLU A 84 6.71 -4.95 19.43
C GLU A 84 7.71 -5.61 20.39
N SER A 85 8.84 -6.10 19.88
CA SER A 85 9.87 -6.79 20.65
C SER A 85 11.00 -5.88 21.15
N ILE A 86 10.99 -4.60 20.79
CA ILE A 86 12.08 -3.66 21.08
C ILE A 86 11.74 -2.80 22.30
N ASP A 87 12.74 -2.43 23.08
CA ASP A 87 12.60 -1.46 24.16
C ASP A 87 12.19 -0.08 23.63
N THR A 88 10.91 0.26 23.81
CA THR A 88 10.32 1.54 23.40
C THR A 88 10.58 2.68 24.39
N SER A 89 11.33 2.43 25.49
CA SER A 89 11.75 3.48 26.42
C SER A 89 12.68 4.51 25.75
N LYS A 90 13.41 4.08 24.71
CA LYS A 90 14.27 4.95 23.90
C LYS A 90 13.44 5.87 23.02
N ALA A 91 13.64 7.18 23.17
CA ALA A 91 12.85 8.20 22.48
C ALA A 91 12.86 8.06 20.95
N HIS A 92 14.00 7.75 20.32
CA HIS A 92 14.09 7.60 18.87
C HIS A 92 13.28 6.41 18.35
N ILE A 93 13.22 5.31 19.10
CA ILE A 93 12.42 4.12 18.73
C ILE A 93 10.93 4.46 18.78
N ARG A 94 10.50 5.11 19.86
CA ARG A 94 9.12 5.58 20.00
C ARG A 94 8.72 6.54 18.88
N ASN A 95 9.57 7.51 18.55
CA ASN A 95 9.26 8.50 17.50
C ASN A 95 9.12 7.83 16.11
N VAL A 96 10.00 6.90 15.76
CA VAL A 96 9.89 6.15 14.50
C VAL A 96 8.66 5.24 14.52
N HIS A 97 8.36 4.59 15.65
CA HIS A 97 7.16 3.77 15.82
C HIS A 97 5.88 4.57 15.58
N GLU A 98 5.73 5.72 16.23
CA GLU A 98 4.58 6.62 16.07
C GLU A 98 4.45 7.13 14.64
N TYR A 99 5.57 7.47 14.00
CA TYR A 99 5.58 7.85 12.59
C TYR A 99 5.08 6.73 11.69
N LEU A 100 5.51 5.48 11.91
CA LEU A 100 5.05 4.31 11.16
C LEU A 100 3.56 4.02 11.41
N LEU A 101 3.07 4.17 12.64
CA LEU A 101 1.64 4.04 12.96
C LEU A 101 0.79 5.06 12.19
N ALA A 102 1.23 6.32 12.15
CA ALA A 102 0.56 7.38 11.38
C ALA A 102 0.58 7.08 9.88
N LYS A 103 1.64 6.47 9.34
CA LYS A 103 1.66 6.03 7.94
C LYS A 103 0.75 4.84 7.69
N LYS A 104 0.69 3.88 8.61
CA LYS A 104 -0.19 2.71 8.52
C LYS A 104 -1.66 3.10 8.50
N SER A 105 -2.08 4.06 9.33
CA SER A 105 -3.50 4.50 9.36
C SER A 105 -3.97 5.05 8.02
N ASN A 106 -3.10 5.77 7.31
CA ASN A 106 -3.35 6.29 5.96
C ASN A 106 -3.41 5.20 4.86
N LEU A 107 -2.99 3.97 5.19
CA LEU A 107 -2.92 2.83 4.29
C LEU A 107 -3.84 1.67 4.73
N ALA A 108 -4.79 1.91 5.64
CA ALA A 108 -5.63 0.86 6.22
C ALA A 108 -6.40 0.04 5.16
N ASN A 109 -6.97 0.71 4.16
CA ASN A 109 -7.67 0.03 3.06
C ASN A 109 -6.72 -0.79 2.18
N ASP A 110 -5.51 -0.30 1.96
CA ASP A 110 -4.49 -1.00 1.17
C ASP A 110 -3.95 -2.22 1.93
N TYR A 111 -3.84 -2.13 3.26
CA TYR A 111 -3.50 -3.25 4.12
C TYR A 111 -4.58 -4.34 4.14
N LYS A 112 -5.85 -3.95 4.04
CA LYS A 112 -6.93 -4.94 3.89
C LYS A 112 -6.78 -5.76 2.60
N LYS A 113 -6.48 -5.10 1.48
CA LYS A 113 -6.32 -5.80 0.18
C LYS A 113 -5.22 -6.86 0.22
N ILE A 114 -4.07 -6.57 0.84
CA ILE A 114 -3.00 -7.58 0.95
C ILE A 114 -3.40 -8.74 1.86
N ASN A 115 -4.17 -8.49 2.93
CA ASN A 115 -4.70 -9.58 3.76
C ASN A 115 -5.68 -10.46 2.99
N ASP A 116 -6.58 -9.86 2.20
CA ASP A 116 -7.49 -10.61 1.34
C ASP A 116 -6.68 -11.52 0.37
N ILE A 117 -5.60 -11.02 -0.23
CA ILE A 117 -4.69 -11.81 -1.08
C ILE A 117 -4.02 -12.95 -0.30
N MET A 118 -3.52 -12.66 0.91
CA MET A 118 -2.86 -13.67 1.76
C MET A 118 -3.82 -14.75 2.24
N GLU A 119 -5.09 -14.41 2.49
CA GLU A 119 -6.15 -15.35 2.84
C GLU A 119 -6.49 -16.26 1.65
N LEU A 120 -6.63 -15.67 0.46
CA LEU A 120 -6.83 -16.43 -0.78
C LEU A 120 -5.67 -17.41 -1.04
N ALA A 121 -4.43 -16.98 -0.82
CA ALA A 121 -3.25 -17.82 -0.99
C ALA A 121 -3.20 -19.02 -0.02
N LYS A 122 -3.90 -18.95 1.12
CA LYS A 122 -3.98 -20.01 2.14
C LYS A 122 -5.15 -20.96 1.93
N LEU A 123 -5.97 -20.78 0.89
CA LEU A 123 -7.12 -21.64 0.66
C LEU A 123 -6.69 -23.11 0.50
N PRO A 124 -7.36 -24.07 1.16
CA PRO A 124 -7.04 -25.48 1.02
C PRO A 124 -7.58 -25.98 -0.34
N THR A 125 -6.75 -25.88 -1.38
CA THR A 125 -7.14 -26.24 -2.76
C THR A 125 -7.40 -27.74 -2.95
N SER A 126 -6.98 -28.58 -2.01
CA SER A 126 -7.33 -30.01 -1.96
C SER A 126 -8.70 -30.28 -1.35
N ASP A 127 -9.34 -29.31 -0.69
CA ASP A 127 -10.67 -29.47 -0.11
C ASP A 127 -11.73 -29.49 -1.22
N LEU A 128 -12.48 -30.60 -1.28
CA LEU A 128 -13.48 -30.85 -2.32
C LEU A 128 -14.62 -29.80 -2.32
N LYS A 129 -14.99 -29.25 -1.17
CA LYS A 129 -16.00 -28.19 -1.06
C LYS A 129 -15.47 -26.88 -1.60
N ILE A 130 -14.20 -26.55 -1.33
CA ILE A 130 -13.54 -25.37 -1.91
C ILE A 130 -13.42 -25.50 -3.43
N GLN A 131 -13.01 -26.66 -3.93
CA GLN A 131 -12.94 -26.93 -5.37
C GLN A 131 -14.28 -26.72 -6.06
N ARG A 132 -15.37 -27.31 -5.53
CA ARG A 132 -16.72 -27.14 -6.09
C ARG A 132 -17.15 -25.67 -6.14
N LYS A 133 -16.86 -24.89 -5.09
CA LYS A 133 -17.14 -23.45 -5.07
C LYS A 133 -16.32 -22.69 -6.11
N ALA A 134 -15.02 -22.93 -6.17
CA ALA A 134 -14.13 -22.29 -7.13
C ALA A 134 -14.56 -22.54 -8.57
N ILE A 135 -14.93 -23.79 -8.91
CA ILE A 135 -15.45 -24.14 -10.24
C ILE A 135 -16.79 -23.46 -10.54
N ASN A 136 -17.68 -23.35 -9.55
CA ASN A 136 -18.96 -22.65 -9.71
C ASN A 136 -18.78 -21.14 -9.96
N GLU A 137 -17.72 -20.54 -9.42
CA GLU A 137 -17.39 -19.12 -9.59
C GLU A 137 -16.49 -18.83 -10.81
N LEU A 138 -15.96 -19.87 -11.48
CA LEU A 138 -14.98 -19.71 -12.56
C LEU A 138 -15.51 -18.92 -13.76
N SER A 139 -16.71 -19.25 -14.24
CA SER A 139 -17.32 -18.57 -15.39
C SER A 139 -17.50 -17.05 -15.19
N PRO A 140 -18.15 -16.57 -14.10
CA PRO A 140 -18.27 -15.13 -13.86
C PRO A 140 -16.93 -14.44 -13.55
N LEU A 141 -15.92 -15.15 -13.04
CA LEU A 141 -14.57 -14.60 -12.87
C LEU A 141 -13.89 -14.33 -14.21
N LEU A 142 -13.94 -15.27 -15.15
CA LEU A 142 -13.38 -15.10 -16.50
C LEU A 142 -14.06 -13.94 -17.24
N GLN A 143 -15.38 -13.82 -17.15
CA GLN A 143 -16.12 -12.69 -17.75
C GLN A 143 -15.69 -11.32 -17.20
N LYS A 144 -15.38 -11.25 -15.91
CA LYS A 144 -14.88 -10.02 -15.28
C LYS A 144 -13.45 -9.67 -15.68
N LEU A 145 -12.62 -10.68 -15.95
CA LEU A 145 -11.24 -10.47 -16.40
C LEU A 145 -11.21 -9.85 -17.81
N ASP A 146 -12.08 -10.32 -18.70
CA ASP A 146 -12.18 -9.83 -20.08
C ASP A 146 -12.92 -8.48 -20.20
N SER A 147 -13.62 -8.07 -19.13
CA SER A 147 -14.32 -6.79 -19.07
C SER A 147 -13.43 -5.72 -18.41
N PRO A 148 -12.77 -4.82 -19.16
CA PRO A 148 -12.00 -3.74 -18.57
C PRO A 148 -12.92 -2.90 -17.68
N THR A 149 -12.59 -2.86 -16.39
CA THR A 149 -13.42 -2.28 -15.34
C THR A 149 -13.83 -0.85 -15.68
N GLY A 150 -15.15 -0.61 -15.83
CA GLY A 150 -15.71 0.73 -15.99
C GLY A 150 -17.21 0.78 -16.30
N ARG A 151 -17.78 -0.24 -16.96
CA ARG A 151 -19.24 -0.35 -17.06
C ARG A 151 -19.77 -1.17 -15.91
N SER A 152 -20.11 -0.47 -14.83
CA SER A 152 -21.23 -0.85 -13.98
C SER A 152 -22.33 -1.37 -14.90
N GLU A 153 -22.55 -2.69 -14.90
CA GLU A 153 -23.73 -3.27 -15.51
C GLU A 153 -24.90 -2.59 -14.82
N ARG A 154 -25.50 -1.60 -15.49
CA ARG A 154 -26.82 -1.09 -15.13
C ARG A 154 -27.68 -2.34 -14.98
N ARG A 155 -28.01 -2.68 -13.72
CA ARG A 155 -29.04 -3.66 -13.41
C ARG A 155 -30.24 -3.26 -14.25
N ARG A 156 -30.46 -3.97 -15.37
CA ARG A 156 -31.70 -3.90 -16.11
C ARG A 156 -32.72 -4.37 -15.09
N ARG A 157 -33.52 -3.44 -14.55
CA ARG A 157 -34.64 -3.77 -13.68
C ARG A 157 -35.54 -4.67 -14.51
N GLN A 158 -35.36 -5.99 -14.39
CA GLN A 158 -36.35 -6.93 -14.84
C GLN A 158 -37.51 -6.75 -13.88
N ASN A 159 -38.48 -5.95 -14.31
CA ASN A 159 -39.74 -5.84 -13.62
C ASN A 159 -40.43 -7.21 -13.76
N PRO A 160 -40.73 -7.95 -12.67
CA PRO A 160 -41.45 -9.19 -12.78
C PRO A 160 -42.92 -8.86 -13.08
N ARG A 161 -43.35 -9.33 -14.25
CA ARG A 161 -44.71 -9.52 -14.79
C ARG A 161 -45.89 -9.12 -13.89
N GLY A 162 -46.84 -8.44 -14.51
CA GLY A 162 -48.23 -8.43 -14.07
C GLY A 162 -49.18 -8.24 -15.25
N CYS A 163 -49.49 -9.31 -15.99
CA CYS A 163 -50.76 -9.39 -16.71
C CYS A 163 -51.89 -9.21 -15.69
N LYS A 164 -52.86 -8.35 -15.99
CA LYS A 164 -54.21 -8.45 -15.45
C LYS A 164 -55.21 -8.08 -16.54
N CYS A 165 -56.02 -9.10 -16.85
CA CYS A 165 -57.42 -9.12 -17.27
C CYS A 165 -57.87 -8.12 -18.34
#